data_AF-A0A524EQR7-F1
#
_entry.id   AF-A0A524EQR7-F1
#
_cell.length_a   1.000
_cell.length_b   1.000
_cell.length_c   1.000
_cell.angle_alpha   90.00
_cell.angle_beta   90.00
_cell.angle_gamma   90.00
#
_symmetry.space_group_name_H-M   'P 1'
#
loop_
_entity.id
_entity.type
_entity.pdbx_description
1 polymer ?
#
loop_
_entity_poly.entity_id
_entity_poly.type
_entity_poly.pdbx_seq_one_letter_code
_entity_poly.pdbx_strand_id
1 'polypeptide(L)'
;MSSLSTHEAIVWWEFQQGKSTGEIAENYQEERSIPSYVQQTLDDKSNEKISLGDAAYVSRVLNRARKKIEKILSDNANSHRLDVESLLDYKGLLIGFDYQASAAVYIVFTMKLGPVVWYKHDSYAGKLCDGTPYDRPAEDTRNLDPCPKREECREILDTIMEEYAITLRPDEEELYMTQQSIAIFNKLAAKEIPRYKRRGD
;
A
#
# COMPACT_ATOMS: atom_id res chain seq x y z
N MET A 1 -13.85 -4.79 0.78
CA MET A 1 -13.94 -6.01 -0.05
C MET A 1 -12.98 -5.87 -1.22
N SER A 2 -11.89 -6.64 -1.19
CA SER A 2 -10.91 -6.68 -2.27
C SER A 2 -11.53 -7.21 -3.56
N SER A 3 -11.27 -6.56 -4.70
CA SER A 3 -11.74 -6.99 -6.03
C SER A 3 -10.93 -8.15 -6.64
N LEU A 4 -9.91 -8.62 -5.91
CA LEU A 4 -9.04 -9.70 -6.33
C LEU A 4 -9.65 -11.05 -5.97
N SER A 5 -9.50 -12.04 -6.84
CA SER A 5 -9.80 -13.44 -6.49
C SER A 5 -8.78 -13.97 -5.49
N THR A 6 -9.06 -15.10 -4.83
CA THR A 6 -8.15 -15.71 -3.85
C THR A 6 -6.73 -15.93 -4.41
N HIS A 7 -6.61 -16.46 -5.63
CA HIS A 7 -5.31 -16.65 -6.26
C HIS A 7 -4.62 -15.32 -6.58
N GLU A 8 -5.37 -14.32 -7.04
CA GLU A 8 -4.82 -12.98 -7.32
C GLU A 8 -4.33 -12.30 -6.05
N ALA A 9 -5.10 -12.43 -4.96
CA ALA A 9 -4.79 -11.90 -3.63
C ALA A 9 -3.52 -12.54 -3.04
N ILE A 10 -3.40 -13.87 -3.08
CA ILE A 10 -2.21 -14.59 -2.61
C ILE A 10 -0.98 -14.20 -3.41
N VAL A 11 -1.07 -14.24 -4.74
CA VAL A 11 0.07 -13.93 -5.61
C VAL A 11 0.48 -12.46 -5.45
N TRP A 12 -0.48 -11.54 -5.32
CA TRP A 12 -0.20 -10.13 -5.06
C TRP A 12 0.52 -9.93 -3.73
N TRP A 13 -0.03 -10.48 -2.65
CA TRP A 13 0.56 -10.42 -1.31
C TRP A 13 2.01 -10.93 -1.33
N GLU A 14 2.23 -12.16 -1.77
CA GLU A 14 3.55 -12.80 -1.77
C GLU A 14 4.57 -12.03 -2.62
N PHE A 15 4.11 -11.48 -3.75
CA PHE A 15 4.95 -10.64 -4.61
C PHE A 15 5.35 -9.33 -3.92
N GLN A 16 4.41 -8.68 -3.21
CA GLN A 16 4.73 -7.49 -2.42
C GLN A 16 5.60 -7.81 -1.21
N GLN A 17 5.59 -9.04 -0.69
CA GLN A 17 6.55 -9.49 0.31
C GLN A 17 7.95 -9.81 -0.27
N GLY A 18 8.17 -9.54 -1.56
CA GLY A 18 9.49 -9.65 -2.20
C GLY A 18 9.78 -11.02 -2.82
N LYS A 19 8.78 -11.90 -2.96
CA LYS A 19 8.95 -13.20 -3.63
C LYS A 19 8.78 -13.07 -5.14
N SER A 20 9.64 -13.73 -5.90
CA SER A 20 9.51 -13.87 -7.34
C SER A 20 8.40 -14.85 -7.73
N THR A 21 7.91 -14.78 -8.97
CA THR A 21 6.87 -15.72 -9.45
C THR A 21 7.32 -17.18 -9.43
N GLY A 22 8.62 -17.44 -9.56
CA GLY A 22 9.21 -18.78 -9.40
C GLY A 22 9.14 -19.27 -7.97
N GLU A 23 9.57 -18.47 -7.01
CA GLU A 23 9.50 -18.81 -5.58
C GLU A 23 8.04 -18.98 -5.12
N ILE A 24 7.12 -18.16 -5.62
CA ILE A 24 5.69 -18.31 -5.32
C ILE A 24 5.17 -19.64 -5.88
N ALA A 25 5.49 -19.99 -7.14
CA ALA A 25 5.05 -21.26 -7.70
C ALA A 25 5.63 -22.47 -6.95
N GLU A 26 6.90 -22.44 -6.58
CA GLU A 26 7.53 -23.50 -5.78
C GLU A 26 6.89 -23.61 -4.38
N ASN A 27 6.58 -22.48 -3.74
CA ASN A 27 5.97 -22.44 -2.41
C ASN A 27 4.53 -22.99 -2.34
N TYR A 28 3.84 -23.03 -3.47
CA TYR A 28 2.43 -23.46 -3.59
C TYR A 28 2.27 -24.60 -4.61
N GLN A 29 3.37 -25.28 -4.94
CA GLN A 29 3.34 -26.47 -5.80
C GLN A 29 2.51 -27.59 -5.16
N GLU A 30 2.56 -27.67 -3.83
CA GLU A 30 1.67 -28.49 -3.01
C GLU A 30 0.60 -27.64 -2.35
N GLU A 31 -0.49 -28.29 -1.92
CA GLU A 31 -1.58 -27.66 -1.18
C GLU A 31 -1.08 -26.99 0.11
N ARG A 32 -1.13 -25.65 0.13
CA ARG A 32 -0.70 -24.82 1.26
C ARG A 32 -1.84 -23.99 1.81
N SER A 33 -1.81 -23.73 3.12
CA SER A 33 -2.74 -22.80 3.74
C SER A 33 -2.55 -21.39 3.20
N ILE A 34 -3.65 -20.70 2.93
CA ILE A 34 -3.67 -19.28 2.56
C ILE A 34 -2.98 -18.46 3.68
N PRO A 35 -2.16 -17.44 3.35
CA PRO A 35 -1.59 -16.56 4.36
C PRO A 35 -2.68 -15.94 5.23
N SER A 36 -2.47 -15.89 6.55
CA SER A 36 -3.45 -15.40 7.52
C SER A 36 -3.97 -14.01 7.20
N TYR A 37 -3.08 -13.12 6.73
CA TYR A 37 -3.43 -11.77 6.29
C TYR A 37 -4.46 -11.80 5.13
N VAL A 38 -4.23 -12.65 4.13
CA VAL A 38 -5.08 -12.77 2.95
C VAL A 38 -6.44 -13.37 3.32
N GLN A 39 -6.47 -14.37 4.21
CA GLN A 39 -7.72 -14.94 4.73
C GLN A 39 -8.58 -13.88 5.41
N GLN A 40 -8.00 -13.10 6.31
CA GLN A 40 -8.69 -12.03 7.02
C GLN A 40 -9.26 -10.98 6.06
N THR A 41 -8.51 -10.66 5.00
CA THR A 41 -8.88 -9.62 4.04
C THR A 41 -9.98 -10.04 3.07
N LEU A 42 -10.09 -11.34 2.78
CA LEU A 42 -11.13 -11.90 1.90
C LEU A 42 -12.41 -12.28 2.66
N ASP A 43 -12.45 -12.07 3.98
CA ASP A 43 -13.50 -12.59 4.87
C ASP A 43 -13.70 -14.12 4.72
N ASP A 44 -12.66 -14.81 4.25
CA ASP A 44 -12.72 -16.24 3.98
C ASP A 44 -12.34 -17.01 5.24
N LYS A 45 -13.34 -17.60 5.88
CA LYS A 45 -13.18 -18.43 7.07
C LYS A 45 -12.81 -19.88 6.74
N SER A 46 -12.62 -20.20 5.47
CA SER A 46 -12.21 -21.53 5.07
C SER A 46 -10.73 -21.76 5.41
N ASN A 47 -10.43 -22.91 6.02
CA ASN A 47 -9.07 -23.44 6.06
C ASN A 47 -8.76 -24.18 4.75
N GLU A 48 -9.16 -23.60 3.62
CA GLU A 48 -8.92 -24.19 2.31
C GLU A 48 -7.41 -24.16 2.03
N LYS A 49 -6.88 -25.31 1.60
CA LYS A 49 -5.52 -25.39 1.10
C LYS A 49 -5.56 -25.19 -0.41
N ILE A 50 -4.64 -24.37 -0.90
CA ILE A 50 -4.58 -23.99 -2.31
C ILE A 50 -3.25 -24.42 -2.88
N SER A 51 -3.28 -24.98 -4.08
CA SER A 51 -2.10 -25.13 -4.93
C SER A 51 -2.15 -24.07 -6.04
N LEU A 52 -1.04 -23.37 -6.21
CA LEU A 52 -0.81 -22.53 -7.38
C LEU A 52 -0.03 -23.39 -8.38
N GLY A 53 -0.43 -23.32 -9.65
CA GLY A 53 0.26 -24.06 -10.70
C GLY A 53 1.71 -23.59 -10.91
N ASP A 54 2.24 -23.84 -12.10
CA ASP A 54 3.61 -23.46 -12.44
C ASP A 54 3.88 -21.94 -12.42
N ALA A 55 5.15 -21.55 -12.54
CA ALA A 55 5.57 -20.16 -12.58
C ALA A 55 4.88 -19.35 -13.71
N ALA A 56 4.50 -20.01 -14.81
CA ALA A 56 3.76 -19.39 -15.91
C ALA A 56 2.31 -19.07 -15.51
N TYR A 57 1.65 -19.95 -14.77
CA TYR A 57 0.35 -19.72 -14.16
C TYR A 57 0.41 -18.55 -13.17
N VAL A 58 1.35 -18.58 -12.22
CA VAL A 58 1.53 -17.50 -11.23
C VAL A 58 1.77 -16.16 -11.92
N SER A 59 2.60 -16.11 -12.95
CA SER A 59 2.86 -14.89 -13.71
C SER A 59 1.61 -14.35 -14.42
N ARG A 60 0.75 -15.24 -14.96
CA ARG A 60 -0.55 -14.84 -15.54
C ARG A 60 -1.51 -14.32 -14.48
N VAL A 61 -1.55 -14.94 -13.30
CA VAL A 61 -2.37 -14.49 -12.17
C VAL A 61 -1.91 -13.10 -11.70
N LEU A 62 -0.60 -12.90 -11.50
CA LEU A 62 -0.02 -11.60 -11.13
C LEU A 62 -0.38 -10.51 -12.13
N ASN A 63 -0.24 -10.79 -13.43
CA ASN A 63 -0.56 -9.81 -14.48
C ASN A 63 -2.06 -9.48 -14.53
N ARG A 64 -2.96 -10.44 -14.20
CA ARG A 64 -4.39 -10.15 -14.06
C ARG A 64 -4.67 -9.25 -12.86
N ALA A 65 -4.05 -9.54 -11.71
CA ALA A 65 -4.16 -8.70 -10.52
C ALA A 65 -3.68 -7.26 -10.82
N ARG A 66 -2.49 -7.12 -11.44
CA ARG A 66 -1.93 -5.82 -11.84
C ARG A 66 -2.87 -5.01 -12.72
N LYS A 67 -3.46 -5.61 -13.77
CA LYS A 67 -4.42 -4.93 -14.64
C LYS A 67 -5.67 -4.46 -13.89
N LYS A 68 -6.17 -5.24 -12.93
CA LYS A 68 -7.30 -4.83 -12.09
C LYS A 68 -6.92 -3.66 -11.19
N ILE A 69 -5.75 -3.72 -10.56
CA ILE A 69 -5.24 -2.67 -9.67
C ILE A 69 -5.00 -1.39 -10.46
N GLU A 70 -4.31 -1.47 -11.61
CA GLU A 70 -4.10 -0.36 -12.54
C GLU A 70 -5.41 0.35 -12.88
N LYS A 71 -6.44 -0.42 -13.24
CA LYS A 71 -7.77 0.12 -13.52
C LYS A 71 -8.35 0.84 -12.31
N ILE A 72 -8.30 0.23 -11.12
CA ILE A 72 -8.82 0.82 -9.88
C ILE A 72 -8.11 2.14 -9.57
N LEU A 73 -6.78 2.18 -9.67
CA LEU A 73 -5.99 3.39 -9.42
C LEU A 73 -6.34 4.50 -10.40
N SER A 74 -6.45 4.15 -11.69
CA SER A 74 -6.80 5.10 -12.75
C SER A 74 -8.23 5.62 -12.61
N ASP A 75 -9.19 4.76 -12.29
CA ASP A 75 -10.59 5.15 -12.05
C ASP A 75 -10.69 6.11 -10.86
N ASN A 76 -9.92 5.88 -9.78
CA ASN A 76 -9.86 6.78 -8.63
C ASN A 76 -9.20 8.12 -9.00
N ALA A 77 -8.07 8.11 -9.71
CA ALA A 77 -7.41 9.33 -10.14
C ALA A 77 -8.33 10.20 -11.02
N ASN A 78 -9.06 9.57 -11.96
CA ASN A 78 -10.03 10.25 -12.81
C ASN A 78 -11.21 10.83 -12.00
N SER A 79 -11.72 10.08 -11.02
CA SER A 79 -12.79 10.54 -10.13
C SER A 79 -12.38 11.78 -9.32
N HIS A 80 -11.13 11.81 -8.87
CA HIS A 80 -10.52 12.93 -8.16
C HIS A 80 -9.96 14.01 -9.08
N ARG A 81 -10.07 13.86 -10.42
CA ARG A 81 -9.55 14.80 -11.43
C ARG A 81 -8.07 15.13 -11.25
N LEU A 82 -7.30 14.13 -10.84
CA LEU A 82 -5.87 14.27 -10.65
C LEU A 82 -5.15 14.29 -12.01
N ASP A 83 -4.08 15.07 -12.09
CA ASP A 83 -3.11 14.95 -13.16
C ASP A 83 -2.16 13.80 -12.82
N VAL A 84 -2.15 12.74 -13.63
CA VAL A 84 -1.40 11.52 -13.33
C VAL A 84 0.06 11.70 -13.76
N GLU A 85 0.96 11.77 -12.80
CA GLU A 85 2.40 11.88 -13.06
C GLU A 85 3.05 10.52 -13.30
N SER A 86 2.65 9.50 -12.52
CA SER A 86 3.25 8.17 -12.60
C SER A 86 2.28 7.10 -12.13
N LEU A 87 2.24 5.98 -12.85
CA LEU A 87 1.48 4.79 -12.50
C LEU A 87 2.44 3.61 -12.38
N LEU A 88 2.61 3.12 -11.15
CA LEU A 88 3.46 2.01 -10.78
C LEU A 88 2.58 0.81 -10.41
N ASP A 89 1.94 0.21 -11.42
CA ASP A 89 0.96 -0.88 -11.27
C ASP A 89 1.52 -2.09 -10.51
N TYR A 90 2.79 -2.41 -10.72
CA TYR A 90 3.53 -3.47 -10.03
C TYR A 90 3.83 -3.16 -8.55
N LYS A 91 3.66 -1.91 -8.13
CA LYS A 91 3.74 -1.45 -6.73
C LYS A 91 2.38 -1.06 -6.17
N GLY A 92 1.31 -1.19 -6.95
CA GLY A 92 -0.02 -0.76 -6.55
C GLY A 92 -0.09 0.73 -6.19
N LEU A 93 0.77 1.56 -6.79
CA LEU A 93 0.92 2.97 -6.46
C LEU A 93 0.70 3.84 -7.71
N LEU A 94 -0.12 4.87 -7.58
CA LEU A 94 -0.23 5.98 -8.52
C LEU A 94 0.19 7.26 -7.80
N ILE A 95 0.98 8.08 -8.50
CA ILE A 95 1.38 9.41 -8.05
C ILE A 95 0.76 10.41 -9.03
N GLY A 96 0.05 11.38 -8.49
CA GLY A 96 -0.54 12.46 -9.27
C GLY A 96 -0.50 13.78 -8.52
N PHE A 97 -1.06 14.81 -9.15
CA PHE A 97 -1.15 16.14 -8.59
C PHE A 97 -2.59 16.66 -8.68
N ASP A 98 -3.07 17.25 -7.59
CA ASP A 98 -4.34 17.96 -7.55
C ASP A 98 -4.07 19.47 -7.61
N TYR A 99 -4.37 20.11 -8.74
CA TYR A 99 -4.17 21.53 -8.93
C TYR A 99 -5.10 22.40 -8.07
N GLN A 100 -6.27 21.89 -7.65
CA GLN A 100 -7.18 22.65 -6.79
C GLN A 100 -6.65 22.69 -5.36
N ALA A 101 -6.13 21.56 -4.87
CA ALA A 101 -5.50 21.46 -3.57
C ALA A 101 -4.04 21.95 -3.56
N SER A 102 -3.44 22.15 -4.74
CA SER A 102 -2.01 22.43 -4.93
C SER A 102 -1.11 21.42 -4.19
N ALA A 103 -1.47 20.14 -4.28
CA ALA A 103 -0.85 19.07 -3.50
C ALA A 103 -0.58 17.82 -4.34
N ALA A 104 0.56 17.17 -4.07
CA ALA A 104 0.85 15.84 -4.58
C ALA A 104 -0.08 14.83 -3.89
N VAL A 105 -0.55 13.85 -4.66
CA VAL A 105 -1.49 12.83 -4.21
C VAL A 105 -0.93 11.45 -4.54
N TYR A 106 -0.90 10.59 -3.54
CA TYR A 106 -0.59 9.17 -3.68
C TYR A 106 -1.89 8.38 -3.65
N ILE A 107 -2.13 7.52 -4.63
CA ILE A 107 -3.19 6.51 -4.55
C ILE A 107 -2.53 5.15 -4.42
N VAL A 108 -2.75 4.47 -3.31
CA VAL A 108 -2.20 3.14 -3.04
C VAL A 108 -3.31 2.13 -2.94
N PHE A 109 -3.20 1.05 -3.70
CA PHE A 109 -4.07 -0.10 -3.53
C PHE A 109 -3.66 -0.85 -2.27
N THR A 110 -4.59 -1.06 -1.35
CA THR A 110 -4.42 -2.00 -0.25
C THR A 110 -5.47 -3.09 -0.37
N MET A 111 -5.12 -4.31 0.02
CA MET A 111 -6.09 -5.40 0.08
C MET A 111 -7.10 -5.14 1.21
N LYS A 112 -6.62 -4.70 2.39
CA LYS A 112 -7.45 -4.53 3.59
C LYS A 112 -8.41 -3.34 3.47
N LEU A 113 -7.91 -2.17 3.06
CA LEU A 113 -8.70 -0.92 3.03
C LEU A 113 -9.22 -0.56 1.62
N GLY A 114 -8.76 -1.26 0.58
CA GLY A 114 -9.02 -0.88 -0.81
C GLY A 114 -8.09 0.24 -1.30
N PRO A 115 -8.45 0.96 -2.38
CA PRO A 115 -7.66 2.10 -2.83
C PRO A 115 -7.72 3.24 -1.79
N VAL A 116 -6.56 3.58 -1.24
CA VAL A 116 -6.37 4.70 -0.32
C VAL A 116 -5.85 5.89 -1.11
N VAL A 117 -6.53 7.04 -0.99
CA VAL A 117 -6.09 8.32 -1.56
C VAL A 117 -5.46 9.15 -0.45
N TRP A 118 -4.18 9.48 -0.61
CA TRP A 118 -3.38 10.22 0.36
C TRP A 118 -2.86 11.52 -0.23
N TYR A 119 -3.37 12.64 0.27
CA TYR A 119 -2.87 13.96 -0.07
C TYR A 119 -1.63 14.25 0.77
N LYS A 120 -0.55 14.69 0.13
CA LYS A 120 0.61 15.21 0.86
C LYS A 120 0.19 16.49 1.58
N HIS A 121 0.32 16.50 2.90
CA HIS A 121 0.02 17.68 3.71
C HIS A 121 0.96 17.74 4.93
N ASP A 122 1.16 18.96 5.43
CA ASP A 122 1.94 19.19 6.65
C ASP A 122 1.05 19.32 7.90
N SER A 123 -0.25 19.52 7.71
CA SER A 123 -1.26 19.62 8.78
C SER A 123 -2.65 19.26 8.29
N TYR A 124 -3.56 18.94 9.20
CA TYR A 124 -4.98 18.74 8.93
C TYR A 124 -5.81 19.73 9.76
N ALA A 125 -6.64 20.55 9.10
CA ALA A 125 -7.42 21.62 9.74
C ALA A 125 -6.58 22.58 10.60
N GLY A 126 -5.35 22.90 10.15
CA GLY A 126 -4.41 23.76 10.87
C GLY A 126 -3.79 23.12 12.11
N LYS A 127 -4.09 21.84 12.37
CA LYS A 127 -3.45 21.03 13.41
C LYS A 127 -2.39 20.16 12.77
N LEU A 128 -1.19 20.19 13.32
CA LEU A 128 -0.14 19.30 12.85
C LEU A 128 -0.59 17.86 13.05
N CYS A 129 -0.23 16.97 12.12
CA CYS A 129 -0.37 15.54 12.33
C CYS A 129 0.82 15.09 13.18
N ASP A 130 0.93 15.71 14.36
CA ASP A 130 2.17 15.88 15.11
C ASP A 130 2.51 14.72 16.00
N GLY A 131 1.57 13.84 16.32
CA GLY A 131 1.90 12.98 17.44
C GLY A 131 1.94 13.72 18.81
N THR A 132 1.73 15.06 18.85
CA THR A 132 1.96 16.13 19.86
C THR A 132 3.34 16.83 19.89
N PRO A 133 3.45 18.03 20.50
CA PRO A 133 2.95 19.34 20.05
C PRO A 133 4.08 20.24 19.49
N TYR A 134 3.69 21.20 18.63
CA TYR A 134 4.52 22.34 18.25
C TYR A 134 5.03 23.07 19.50
N ASP A 135 6.32 23.41 19.57
CA ASP A 135 6.87 24.37 20.53
C ASP A 135 6.16 25.73 20.34
N ARG A 136 4.96 25.86 20.89
CA ARG A 136 4.17 27.09 20.87
C ARG A 136 4.20 27.67 22.28
N PRO A 137 4.59 28.94 22.45
CA PRO A 137 4.53 29.60 23.74
C PRO A 137 3.10 29.51 24.32
N ALA A 138 3.04 29.27 25.62
CA ALA A 138 1.89 28.80 26.40
C ALA A 138 0.69 29.77 26.53
N GLU A 139 0.46 30.67 25.56
CA GLU A 139 -0.53 31.74 25.69
C GLU A 139 -1.89 31.43 25.01
N ASP A 140 -2.02 30.38 24.20
CA ASP A 140 -3.31 29.99 23.61
C ASP A 140 -3.59 28.48 23.75
N THR A 141 -4.08 28.09 24.92
CA THR A 141 -4.46 26.72 25.29
C THR A 141 -5.80 26.25 24.72
N ARG A 142 -6.43 27.03 23.83
CA ARG A 142 -7.78 26.73 23.31
C ARG A 142 -7.82 25.67 22.18
N ASN A 143 -6.68 25.09 21.79
CA ASN A 143 -6.62 24.17 20.65
C ASN A 143 -5.51 23.10 20.80
N LEU A 144 -5.50 22.40 21.95
CA LEU A 144 -4.57 21.29 22.23
C LEU A 144 -5.01 19.92 21.70
N ASP A 145 -6.23 19.79 21.19
CA ASP A 145 -6.71 18.46 20.79
C ASP A 145 -5.91 17.96 19.59
N PRO A 146 -5.42 16.70 19.64
CA PRO A 146 -4.65 16.11 18.56
C PRO A 146 -5.43 16.10 17.24
N CYS A 147 -4.71 15.90 16.13
CA CYS A 147 -5.34 15.73 14.83
C CYS A 147 -6.48 14.68 14.93
N PRO A 148 -7.74 15.03 14.58
CA PRO A 148 -8.87 14.12 14.73
C PRO A 148 -8.78 12.88 13.83
N LYS A 149 -7.94 12.94 12.80
CA LYS A 149 -7.68 11.85 11.85
C LYS A 149 -6.48 10.97 12.22
N ARG A 150 -5.86 11.21 13.39
CA ARG A 150 -4.60 10.55 13.77
C ARG A 150 -4.67 9.03 13.71
N GLU A 151 -5.67 8.44 14.36
CA GLU A 151 -5.81 6.98 14.45
C GLU A 151 -6.03 6.35 13.07
N GLU A 152 -6.92 6.94 12.27
CA GLU A 152 -7.19 6.53 10.89
C GLU A 152 -5.94 6.63 10.01
N CYS A 153 -5.20 7.74 10.08
CA CYS A 153 -3.94 7.91 9.37
C CYS A 153 -2.90 6.85 9.78
N ARG A 154 -2.78 6.55 11.07
CA ARG A 154 -1.84 5.54 11.57
C ARG A 154 -2.21 4.15 11.06
N GLU A 155 -3.48 3.77 11.14
CA GLU A 155 -3.96 2.49 10.63
C GLU A 155 -3.69 2.34 9.13
N ILE A 156 -3.92 3.40 8.34
CA ILE A 156 -3.62 3.41 6.90
C ILE A 156 -2.13 3.18 6.66
N LEU A 157 -1.26 3.94 7.34
CA LEU A 157 0.19 3.85 7.14
C LEU A 157 0.73 2.48 7.58
N ASP A 158 0.25 1.94 8.70
CA ASP A 158 0.62 0.60 9.18
C ASP A 158 0.19 -0.48 8.19
N THR A 159 -1.03 -0.37 7.65
CA THR A 159 -1.53 -1.30 6.64
C THR A 159 -0.64 -1.27 5.39
N ILE A 160 -0.25 -0.09 4.91
CA ILE A 160 0.66 0.05 3.76
C ILE A 160 2.04 -0.55 4.09
N MET A 161 2.57 -0.30 5.29
CA MET A 161 3.86 -0.84 5.71
C MET A 161 3.87 -2.37 5.74
N GLU A 162 2.81 -2.98 6.29
CA GLU A 162 2.65 -4.43 6.36
C GLU A 162 2.47 -5.05 4.96
N GLU A 163 1.54 -4.53 4.15
CA GLU A 163 1.24 -5.09 2.82
C GLU A 163 2.41 -4.99 1.85
N TYR A 164 3.20 -3.91 1.95
CA TYR A 164 4.31 -3.66 1.05
C TYR A 164 5.67 -3.96 1.67
N ALA A 165 5.73 -4.61 2.84
CA ALA A 165 6.96 -4.95 3.52
C ALA A 165 7.93 -3.75 3.65
N ILE A 166 7.39 -2.59 4.02
CA ILE A 166 8.15 -1.35 4.20
C ILE A 166 8.51 -1.23 5.66
N THR A 167 9.80 -1.06 5.93
CA THR A 167 10.31 -0.75 7.26
C THR A 167 10.84 0.68 7.30
N LEU A 168 10.45 1.39 8.35
CA LEU A 168 11.06 2.67 8.70
C LEU A 168 12.37 2.41 9.45
N ARG A 169 13.33 3.29 9.26
CA ARG A 169 14.55 3.32 10.07
C ARG A 169 14.23 3.97 11.43
N PRO A 170 15.01 3.72 12.50
CA PRO A 170 14.74 4.32 13.80
C PRO A 170 14.64 5.86 13.77
N ASP A 171 15.47 6.52 12.97
CA ASP A 171 15.41 7.98 12.76
C ASP A 171 14.10 8.42 12.07
N GLU A 172 13.52 7.56 11.24
CA GLU A 172 12.26 7.83 10.54
C GLU A 172 11.04 7.56 11.43
N GLU A 173 11.11 6.57 12.33
CA GLU A 173 10.05 6.26 13.30
C GLU A 173 9.85 7.38 14.34
N GLU A 174 10.91 8.12 14.63
CA GLU A 174 10.88 9.29 15.53
C GLU A 174 10.31 10.54 14.84
N LEU A 175 10.17 10.55 13.51
CA LEU A 175 9.63 11.70 12.78
C LEU A 175 8.12 11.89 13.04
N TYR A 176 7.65 13.11 12.78
CA TYR A 176 6.22 13.40 12.71
C TYR A 176 5.52 12.52 11.68
N MET A 177 4.25 12.17 11.93
CA MET A 177 3.49 11.25 11.07
C MET A 177 3.40 11.75 9.61
N THR A 178 3.37 13.07 9.39
CA THR A 178 3.44 13.64 8.03
C THR A 178 4.76 13.28 7.33
N GLN A 179 5.88 13.40 8.02
CA GLN A 179 7.20 13.05 7.50
C GLN A 179 7.37 11.53 7.37
N GLN A 180 6.84 10.75 8.31
CA GLN A 180 6.77 9.29 8.19
C GLN A 180 6.01 8.89 6.92
N SER A 181 4.86 9.52 6.65
CA SER A 181 4.08 9.22 5.44
C SER A 181 4.91 9.46 4.18
N ILE A 182 5.64 10.58 4.12
CA ILE A 182 6.53 10.90 2.99
C ILE A 182 7.62 9.83 2.86
N ALA A 183 8.25 9.42 3.97
CA ALA A 183 9.25 8.36 3.96
C ALA A 183 8.68 7.03 3.46
N ILE A 184 7.47 6.65 3.90
CA ILE A 184 6.77 5.42 3.47
C ILE A 184 6.49 5.46 1.97
N PHE A 185 5.88 6.53 1.45
CA PHE A 185 5.57 6.62 0.02
C PHE A 185 6.83 6.72 -0.85
N ASN A 186 7.87 7.39 -0.38
CA ASN A 186 9.16 7.42 -1.09
C ASN A 186 9.80 6.04 -1.14
N LYS A 187 9.79 5.29 -0.03
CA LYS A 187 10.28 3.89 -0.01
C LYS A 187 9.44 3.00 -0.91
N LEU A 188 8.11 3.14 -0.90
CA LEU A 188 7.24 2.40 -1.82
C LEU A 188 7.58 2.71 -3.28
N ALA A 189 7.69 4.00 -3.62
CA ALA A 189 8.05 4.46 -4.95
C ALA A 189 9.46 4.01 -5.37
N ALA A 190 10.41 3.90 -4.44
CA ALA A 190 11.79 3.46 -4.70
C ALA A 190 11.99 1.93 -4.63
N LYS A 191 11.05 1.18 -4.02
CA LYS A 191 11.18 -0.25 -3.75
C LYS A 191 11.63 -1.05 -4.98
N GLU A 192 12.69 -1.82 -4.83
CA GLU A 192 13.08 -2.79 -5.86
C GLU A 192 12.15 -3.99 -5.80
N ILE A 193 11.63 -4.37 -6.96
CA ILE A 193 10.69 -5.48 -7.10
C ILE A 193 11.46 -6.64 -7.72
N PRO A 194 11.21 -7.89 -7.30
CA PRO A 194 11.93 -9.05 -7.82
C PRO A 194 11.87 -9.08 -9.35
N ARG A 195 13.01 -8.88 -10.00
CA ARG A 195 13.09 -9.00 -11.45
C ARG A 195 12.88 -10.47 -11.81
N TYR A 196 12.15 -10.71 -12.90
CA TYR A 196 12.09 -12.03 -13.51
C TYR A 196 13.50 -12.45 -13.92
N LYS A 197 14.15 -13.31 -13.13
CA LYS A 197 15.31 -14.07 -13.59
C LYS A 197 14.76 -15.19 -14.46
N ARG A 198 14.94 -15.12 -15.78
CA ARG A 198 14.85 -16.34 -16.60
C ARG A 198 15.84 -17.34 -15.99
N ARG A 199 15.39 -18.56 -15.71
CA ARG A 199 16.34 -19.67 -15.59
C ARG A 199 17.02 -19.81 -16.96
N GLY A 200 18.35 -19.71 -16.99
CA GLY A 200 19.21 -19.87 -18.17
C GLY A 200 19.95 -18.57 -18.50
N ASP A 201 21.27 -18.55 -18.60
CA ASP A 201 22.16 -19.66 -19.03
C ASP A 201 22.87 -20.44 -17.93
#